data_AF-J7HEQ3-F1
#
_entry.id   AF-J7HEQ3-F1
#
_cell.length_a   1.000
_cell.length_b   1.000
_cell.length_c   1.000
_cell.angle_alpha   90.00
_cell.angle_beta   90.00
_cell.angle_gamma   90.00
#
_symmetry.space_group_name_H-M   'P 1'
#
loop_
_entity.id
_entity.type
_entity.pdbx_description
1 polymer ?
#
loop_
_entity_poly.entity_id
_entity_poly.type
_entity_poly.pdbx_seq_one_letter_code
_entity_poly.pdbx_strand_id
1 'polypeptide(L)'
;SVSLSVRPSAHQPTMLQPLRCLLLASAVLLCNSAPIPTEKHGDTDAKCPLMVKILDAVKGTPAGSVALKVSQRTADGGWTQIATGMTNATGEVHDLITEQQFPAGVYRVEFDTKTYWKNEGSVPFHETADVVFEAHAEGHRHYTLALLLSPYSFTTTAVVTVAHL
;
A
#
# COMPACT_ATOMS: atom_id res chain seq x y z
N SER A 1 -20.25 -57.72 50.60
CA SER A 1 -19.48 -56.59 50.04
C SER A 1 -18.35 -56.29 51.02
N VAL A 2 -17.09 -56.32 50.59
CA VAL A 2 -15.90 -56.23 51.47
C VAL A 2 -15.20 -54.89 51.28
N SER A 3 -14.70 -54.32 52.38
CA SER A 3 -14.05 -53.01 52.43
C SER A 3 -12.54 -53.12 52.64
N LEU A 4 -11.79 -52.23 51.97
CA LEU A 4 -10.45 -51.67 52.26
C LEU A 4 -9.47 -52.38 53.22
N SER A 5 -8.19 -52.51 52.81
CA SER A 5 -6.96 -52.00 53.52
C SER A 5 -5.66 -52.47 52.81
N VAL A 6 -4.89 -51.61 52.12
CA VAL A 6 -3.59 -50.99 52.53
C VAL A 6 -2.32 -51.65 51.89
N ARG A 7 -1.27 -50.83 51.70
CA ARG A 7 0.04 -51.09 51.01
C ARG A 7 1.11 -51.66 51.99
N PRO A 8 2.46 -51.66 51.77
CA PRO A 8 3.35 -51.44 50.59
C PRO A 8 4.54 -52.46 50.48
N SER A 9 5.59 -52.13 49.68
CA SER A 9 7.03 -52.56 49.70
C SER A 9 7.52 -52.99 48.29
N ALA A 10 8.44 -52.32 47.58
CA ALA A 10 9.92 -52.26 47.74
C ALA A 10 10.58 -53.66 47.70
N HIS A 11 11.64 -54.00 46.93
CA HIS A 11 12.78 -53.24 46.32
C HIS A 11 13.43 -54.09 45.16
N GLN A 12 14.36 -53.64 44.27
CA GLN A 12 14.90 -52.29 43.94
C GLN A 12 15.19 -52.05 42.42
N PRO A 13 16.35 -52.31 41.73
CA PRO A 13 16.68 -51.52 40.51
C PRO A 13 17.13 -52.27 39.22
N THR A 14 17.04 -51.57 38.08
CA THR A 14 18.05 -51.64 37.02
C THR A 14 18.31 -50.25 36.44
N MET A 15 19.59 -49.88 36.28
CA MET A 15 20.01 -48.60 35.70
C MET A 15 19.54 -48.44 34.26
N LEU A 16 19.04 -47.24 33.89
CA LEU A 16 19.47 -46.56 32.66
C LEU A 16 19.15 -45.05 32.67
N GLN A 17 20.14 -44.26 32.25
CA GLN A 17 20.06 -42.86 31.74
C GLN A 17 19.55 -41.72 32.65
N PRO A 18 20.47 -41.02 33.35
CA PRO A 18 20.30 -39.62 33.74
C PRO A 18 20.78 -38.70 32.59
N LEU A 19 19.96 -38.49 31.55
CA LEU A 19 20.30 -37.55 30.47
C LEU A 19 19.09 -36.82 29.86
N ARG A 20 18.31 -36.14 30.71
CA ARG A 20 17.28 -35.16 30.30
C ARG A 20 17.31 -33.83 31.07
N CYS A 21 18.43 -33.55 31.75
CA CYS A 21 18.70 -32.24 32.35
C CYS A 21 19.91 -31.59 31.68
N LEU A 22 19.72 -31.06 30.47
CA LEU A 22 20.41 -29.91 29.87
C LEU A 22 19.80 -29.69 28.46
N LEU A 23 19.72 -28.43 28.01
CA LEU A 23 19.06 -27.92 26.77
C LEU A 23 17.66 -27.31 26.93
N LEU A 24 17.47 -26.51 27.98
CA LEU A 24 16.62 -25.30 27.88
C LEU A 24 17.49 -24.12 27.42
N ALA A 25 18.01 -24.22 26.19
CA ALA A 25 18.79 -23.16 25.57
C ALA A 25 17.89 -22.31 24.64
N SER A 26 17.53 -21.12 25.14
CA SER A 26 17.31 -19.90 24.35
C SER A 26 16.65 -20.05 22.96
N ALA A 27 15.31 -20.06 22.94
CA ALA A 27 14.54 -19.55 21.80
C ALA A 27 14.10 -18.10 22.11
N VAL A 28 15.08 -17.19 22.27
CA VAL A 28 14.78 -15.75 22.23
C VAL A 28 14.29 -15.47 20.82
N LEU A 29 13.07 -14.93 20.70
CA LEU A 29 12.53 -14.47 19.42
C LEU A 29 13.49 -13.45 18.81
N LEU A 30 14.27 -13.88 17.83
CA LEU A 30 14.85 -13.00 16.84
C LEU A 30 13.69 -12.51 15.96
N CYS A 31 13.03 -11.46 16.43
CA CYS A 31 12.28 -10.58 15.56
C CYS A 31 13.28 -9.98 14.56
N ASN A 32 13.50 -10.68 13.45
CA ASN A 32 14.15 -10.13 12.26
C ASN A 32 13.19 -9.08 11.67
N SER A 33 13.13 -7.92 12.31
CA SER A 33 12.80 -6.67 11.63
C SER A 33 13.94 -6.41 10.66
N ALA A 34 13.85 -7.00 9.47
CA ALA A 34 14.65 -6.59 8.34
C ALA A 34 14.48 -5.06 8.21
N PRO A 35 15.57 -4.29 8.04
CA PRO A 35 15.44 -2.86 7.85
C PRO A 35 14.64 -2.63 6.57
N ILE A 36 13.39 -2.19 6.71
CA ILE A 36 12.68 -1.52 5.61
C ILE A 36 13.60 -0.38 5.19
N PRO A 37 14.00 -0.29 3.90
CA PRO A 37 14.77 0.85 3.44
C PRO A 37 13.97 2.11 3.78
N THR A 38 14.47 2.91 4.70
CA THR A 38 13.94 4.25 4.95
C THR A 38 14.40 5.14 3.80
N GLU A 39 13.82 4.91 2.62
CA GLU A 39 13.65 5.93 1.61
C GLU A 39 13.11 7.16 2.34
N LYS A 40 13.89 8.23 2.34
CA LYS A 40 13.61 9.41 3.14
C LYS A 40 12.60 10.27 2.36
N HIS A 41 11.35 9.81 2.34
CA HIS A 41 10.22 10.33 1.56
C HIS A 41 9.93 11.84 1.64
N GLY A 42 10.59 12.59 2.52
CA GLY A 42 10.38 14.02 2.70
C GLY A 42 11.14 14.96 1.75
N ASP A 43 12.00 14.44 0.86
CA ASP A 43 12.84 15.29 -0.04
C ASP A 43 12.38 15.27 -1.51
N THR A 44 11.63 14.25 -1.93
CA THR A 44 11.18 14.05 -3.33
C THR A 44 9.85 14.73 -3.63
N ASP A 45 8.96 14.84 -2.64
CA ASP A 45 7.62 15.47 -2.76
C ASP A 45 7.70 16.92 -3.29
N ALA A 46 8.81 17.63 -3.04
CA ALA A 46 9.01 19.01 -3.49
C ALA A 46 9.30 19.18 -5.01
N LYS A 47 9.39 18.08 -5.77
CA LYS A 47 9.71 18.09 -7.22
C LYS A 47 8.62 17.50 -8.12
N CYS A 48 7.63 16.83 -7.55
CA CYS A 48 6.58 16.15 -8.31
C CYS A 48 5.32 17.03 -8.36
N PRO A 49 5.01 17.71 -9.48
CA PRO A 49 3.83 18.57 -9.56
C PRO A 49 2.51 17.81 -9.48
N LEU A 50 2.53 16.53 -9.86
CA LEU A 50 1.44 15.58 -9.65
C LEU A 50 1.99 14.26 -9.09
N MET A 51 1.54 13.93 -7.88
CA MET A 51 1.82 12.67 -7.18
C MET A 51 0.51 11.92 -6.92
N VAL A 52 0.61 10.59 -6.85
CA VAL A 52 -0.52 9.68 -6.60
C VAL A 52 -0.20 8.83 -5.38
N LYS A 53 -1.21 8.60 -4.51
CA LYS A 53 -1.14 7.65 -3.40
C LYS A 53 -2.41 6.83 -3.27
N ILE A 54 -2.29 5.50 -3.29
CA ILE A 54 -3.44 4.57 -3.31
C ILE A 54 -3.33 3.57 -2.17
N LEU A 55 -4.41 3.41 -1.42
CA LEU A 55 -4.56 2.46 -0.31
C LEU A 55 -5.68 1.45 -0.60
N ASP A 56 -5.48 0.20 -0.18
CA ASP A 56 -6.47 -0.87 -0.16
C ASP A 56 -7.13 -0.93 1.23
N ALA A 57 -8.44 -0.66 1.30
CA ALA A 57 -9.21 -0.70 2.54
C ALA A 57 -9.59 -2.11 3.02
N VAL A 58 -9.52 -3.12 2.16
CA VAL A 58 -9.80 -4.54 2.47
C VAL A 58 -8.58 -5.17 3.14
N LYS A 59 -7.38 -4.92 2.61
CA LYS A 59 -6.12 -5.43 3.16
C LYS A 59 -5.49 -4.52 4.22
N GLY A 60 -5.85 -3.23 4.24
CA GLY A 60 -5.23 -2.24 5.12
C GLY A 60 -3.78 -1.90 4.74
N THR A 61 -3.44 -2.05 3.46
CA THR A 61 -2.08 -1.87 2.90
C THR A 61 -2.11 -0.85 1.75
N PRO A 62 -0.95 -0.31 1.32
CA PRO A 62 -0.89 0.39 0.03
C PRO A 62 -1.28 -0.52 -1.14
N ALA A 63 -1.87 0.07 -2.18
CA ALA A 63 -2.27 -0.63 -3.39
C ALA A 63 -1.18 -0.46 -4.47
N GLY A 64 -0.22 -1.39 -4.49
CA GLY A 64 0.83 -1.46 -5.50
C GLY A 64 0.36 -2.07 -6.83
N SER A 65 1.12 -1.83 -7.90
CA SER A 65 0.87 -2.32 -9.26
C SER A 65 -0.46 -1.88 -9.87
N VAL A 66 -1.03 -0.75 -9.42
CA VAL A 66 -2.20 -0.11 -10.03
C VAL A 66 -1.71 0.76 -11.20
N ALA A 67 -2.07 0.37 -12.43
CA ALA A 67 -1.78 1.16 -13.62
C ALA A 67 -2.67 2.40 -13.69
N LEU A 68 -2.14 3.51 -14.22
CA LEU A 68 -2.87 4.75 -14.41
C LEU A 68 -2.43 5.54 -15.65
N LYS A 69 -3.30 6.44 -16.12
CA LYS A 69 -3.07 7.34 -17.26
C LYS A 69 -3.41 8.76 -16.85
N VAL A 70 -2.58 9.72 -17.26
CA VAL A 70 -2.85 11.16 -17.12
C VAL A 70 -3.19 11.72 -18.49
N SER A 71 -4.33 12.40 -18.60
CA SER A 71 -4.77 13.09 -19.82
C SER A 71 -5.04 14.57 -19.55
N GLN A 72 -4.65 15.43 -20.48
CA GLN A 72 -5.06 16.84 -20.50
C GLN A 72 -6.28 17.01 -21.42
N ARG A 73 -7.20 17.90 -21.04
CA ARG A 73 -8.35 18.24 -21.88
C ARG A 73 -7.94 19.19 -23.00
N THR A 74 -8.33 18.89 -24.23
CA THR A 74 -8.06 19.71 -25.42
C THR A 74 -9.12 20.80 -25.60
N ALA A 75 -8.82 21.82 -26.42
CA ALA A 75 -9.70 22.99 -26.61
C ALA A 75 -11.05 22.67 -27.29
N ASP A 76 -11.13 21.56 -28.04
CA ASP A 76 -12.35 20.97 -28.60
C ASP A 76 -13.15 20.12 -27.57
N GLY A 77 -12.67 20.05 -26.32
CA GLY A 77 -13.28 19.33 -25.22
C GLY A 77 -12.87 17.85 -25.11
N GLY A 78 -12.04 17.34 -26.03
CA GLY A 78 -11.48 15.99 -26.03
C GLY A 78 -10.40 15.77 -24.96
N TRP A 79 -9.71 14.62 -25.04
CA TRP A 79 -8.65 14.24 -24.10
C TRP A 79 -7.41 13.76 -24.85
N THR A 80 -6.25 14.28 -24.50
CA THR A 80 -4.94 13.79 -24.98
C THR A 80 -4.18 13.20 -23.80
N GLN A 81 -3.78 11.93 -23.91
CA GLN A 81 -2.92 11.28 -22.91
C GLN A 81 -1.52 11.91 -22.96
N ILE A 82 -1.02 12.34 -21.80
CA ILE A 82 0.30 12.97 -21.66
C ILE A 82 1.29 12.12 -20.85
N ALA A 83 0.78 11.23 -19.99
CA ALA A 83 1.61 10.31 -19.20
C ALA A 83 0.88 9.02 -18.82
N THR A 84 1.65 8.04 -18.37
CA THR A 84 1.19 6.78 -17.80
C THR A 84 2.08 6.43 -16.61
N GLY A 85 1.52 5.78 -15.60
CA GLY A 85 2.26 5.32 -14.42
C GLY A 85 1.75 3.99 -13.88
N MET A 86 2.45 3.46 -12.90
CA MET A 86 2.03 2.29 -12.14
C MET A 86 2.51 2.45 -10.70
N THR A 87 1.63 2.20 -9.72
CA THR A 87 2.01 2.37 -8.30
C THR A 87 3.10 1.39 -7.88
N ASN A 88 4.06 1.90 -7.11
CA ASN A 88 5.09 1.09 -6.47
C ASN A 88 4.52 0.32 -5.25
N ALA A 89 5.37 -0.39 -4.51
CA ALA A 89 4.96 -1.13 -3.31
C ALA A 89 4.46 -0.23 -2.13
N THR A 90 4.76 1.07 -2.13
CA THR A 90 4.19 2.06 -1.18
C THR A 90 2.87 2.66 -1.66
N GLY A 91 2.31 2.15 -2.76
CA GLY A 91 1.04 2.59 -3.34
C GLY A 91 1.13 3.92 -4.09
N GLU A 92 2.35 4.35 -4.46
CA GLU A 92 2.60 5.69 -4.96
C GLU A 92 3.14 5.71 -6.38
N VAL A 93 2.90 6.84 -7.08
CA VAL A 93 3.64 7.20 -8.30
C VAL A 93 4.20 8.60 -8.14
N HIS A 94 5.52 8.70 -8.27
CA HIS A 94 6.31 9.93 -8.31
C HIS A 94 6.70 10.24 -9.76
N ASP A 95 7.14 11.47 -10.04
CA ASP A 95 7.66 11.91 -11.36
C ASP A 95 6.75 11.59 -12.56
N LEU A 96 5.42 11.61 -12.37
CA LEU A 96 4.43 11.28 -13.41
C LEU A 96 4.51 12.17 -14.65
N ILE A 97 4.77 13.45 -14.43
CA ILE A 97 4.81 14.54 -15.41
C ILE A 97 5.76 15.62 -14.89
N THR A 98 6.47 16.30 -15.79
CA THR A 98 7.28 17.46 -15.41
C THR A 98 6.44 18.73 -15.33
N GLU A 99 6.96 19.75 -14.63
CA GLU A 99 6.34 21.09 -14.55
C GLU A 99 6.00 21.67 -15.94
N GLN A 100 6.85 21.44 -16.95
CA GLN A 100 6.64 21.91 -18.31
C GLN A 100 5.53 21.15 -19.06
N GLN A 101 5.19 19.95 -18.62
CA GLN A 101 4.09 19.12 -19.14
C GLN A 101 2.77 19.35 -18.39
N PHE A 102 2.79 20.14 -17.32
CA PHE A 102 1.66 20.40 -16.45
C PHE A 102 1.30 21.90 -16.35
N PRO A 103 1.02 22.60 -17.48
CA PRO A 103 0.50 23.96 -17.44
C PRO A 103 -0.94 24.01 -16.86
N ALA A 104 -1.46 25.21 -16.62
CA ALA A 104 -2.86 25.39 -16.22
C ALA A 104 -3.83 24.76 -17.24
N GLY A 105 -4.86 24.07 -16.73
CA GLY A 105 -5.86 23.40 -17.56
C GLY A 105 -6.61 22.29 -16.83
N VAL A 106 -7.52 21.62 -17.53
CA VAL A 106 -8.30 20.50 -16.97
C VAL A 106 -7.59 19.17 -17.25
N TYR A 107 -7.41 18.38 -16.20
CA TYR A 107 -6.73 17.09 -16.22
C TYR A 107 -7.65 15.96 -15.78
N ARG A 108 -7.37 14.76 -16.27
CA ARG A 108 -7.99 13.51 -15.85
C ARG A 108 -6.90 12.49 -15.52
N VAL A 109 -7.02 11.87 -14.35
CA VAL A 109 -6.24 10.67 -14.00
C VAL A 109 -7.21 9.49 -13.95
N GLU A 110 -6.98 8.52 -14.83
CA GLU A 110 -7.75 7.28 -14.95
C GLU A 110 -6.93 6.15 -14.32
N PHE A 111 -7.49 5.48 -13.31
CA PHE A 111 -6.87 4.39 -12.56
C PHE A 111 -7.51 3.05 -12.91
N ASP A 112 -6.71 2.04 -13.28
CA ASP A 112 -7.18 0.68 -13.59
C ASP A 112 -7.43 -0.14 -12.31
N THR A 113 -8.45 0.29 -11.56
CA THR A 113 -8.92 -0.40 -10.36
C THR A 113 -9.53 -1.76 -10.65
N LYS A 114 -10.04 -1.99 -11.88
CA LYS A 114 -10.64 -3.26 -12.26
C LYS A 114 -9.60 -4.37 -12.44
N THR A 115 -8.49 -4.09 -13.11
CA THR A 115 -7.37 -5.04 -13.21
C THR A 115 -6.74 -5.29 -11.85
N TYR A 116 -6.58 -4.24 -11.02
CA TYR A 116 -6.11 -4.38 -9.64
C TYR A 116 -6.96 -5.40 -8.85
N TRP A 117 -8.26 -5.17 -8.73
CA TRP A 117 -9.13 -6.05 -7.94
C TRP A 117 -9.24 -7.47 -8.50
N LYS A 118 -9.17 -7.66 -9.83
CA LYS A 118 -9.11 -9.00 -10.43
C LYS A 118 -7.85 -9.75 -10.02
N ASN A 119 -6.69 -9.08 -9.97
CA ASN A 119 -5.43 -9.68 -9.55
C ASN A 119 -5.45 -10.03 -8.05
N GLU A 120 -6.18 -9.26 -7.24
CA GLU A 120 -6.48 -9.55 -5.83
C GLU A 120 -7.60 -10.59 -5.63
N GLY A 121 -8.05 -11.27 -6.70
CA GLY A 121 -9.08 -12.32 -6.64
C GLY A 121 -10.50 -11.83 -6.32
N SER A 122 -10.75 -10.52 -6.39
CA SER A 122 -12.05 -9.89 -6.13
C SER A 122 -12.85 -9.63 -7.41
N VAL A 123 -14.17 -9.51 -7.27
CA VAL A 123 -15.06 -9.03 -8.34
C VAL A 123 -15.33 -7.53 -8.09
N PRO A 124 -14.69 -6.61 -8.83
CA PRO A 124 -14.95 -5.18 -8.70
C PRO A 124 -16.25 -4.76 -9.38
N PHE A 125 -16.85 -3.69 -8.87
CA PHE A 125 -17.99 -3.00 -9.48
C PHE A 125 -17.57 -1.98 -10.56
N HIS A 126 -16.50 -1.23 -10.29
CA HIS A 126 -16.04 -0.13 -11.14
C HIS A 126 -15.17 -0.64 -12.30
N GLU A 127 -15.33 -0.06 -13.49
CA GLU A 127 -14.43 -0.29 -14.64
C GLU A 127 -13.09 0.43 -14.46
N THR A 128 -13.13 1.69 -14.03
CA THR A 128 -11.99 2.52 -13.63
C THR A 128 -12.40 3.36 -12.43
N ALA A 129 -11.43 3.99 -11.77
CA ALA A 129 -11.67 5.21 -11.01
C ALA A 129 -11.10 6.39 -11.80
N ASP A 130 -11.89 7.45 -11.99
CA ASP A 130 -11.48 8.65 -12.73
C ASP A 130 -11.50 9.86 -11.78
N VAL A 131 -10.40 10.62 -11.76
CA VAL A 131 -10.31 11.90 -11.03
C VAL A 131 -10.10 13.01 -12.05
N VAL A 132 -11.06 13.92 -12.16
CA VAL A 132 -11.05 15.06 -13.09
C VAL A 132 -10.99 16.36 -12.30
N PHE A 133 -10.03 17.22 -12.60
CA PHE A 133 -9.79 18.46 -11.86
C PHE A 133 -9.16 19.55 -12.74
N GLU A 134 -9.26 20.80 -12.30
CA GLU A 134 -8.56 21.93 -12.93
C GLU A 134 -7.28 22.25 -12.16
N ALA A 135 -6.15 22.24 -12.87
CA ALA A 135 -4.84 22.55 -12.32
C ALA A 135 -4.50 24.04 -12.53
N HIS A 136 -3.83 24.63 -11.54
CA HIS A 136 -3.24 25.97 -11.56
C HIS A 136 -4.17 27.18 -11.80
N ALA A 137 -5.50 27.01 -11.68
CA ALA A 137 -6.47 28.11 -11.80
C ALA A 137 -6.18 29.30 -10.85
N GLU A 138 -5.53 29.03 -9.71
CA GLU A 138 -5.15 30.01 -8.69
C GLU A 138 -3.61 30.06 -8.47
N GLY A 139 -2.83 29.82 -9.54
CA GLY A 139 -1.36 29.90 -9.52
C GLY A 139 -0.63 28.57 -9.35
N HIS A 140 0.70 28.62 -9.19
CA HIS A 140 1.54 27.42 -9.21
C HIS A 140 1.41 26.57 -7.95
N ARG A 141 1.13 25.27 -8.10
CA ARG A 141 0.71 24.36 -7.03
C ARG A 141 1.14 22.93 -7.32
N HIS A 142 1.47 22.16 -6.31
CA HIS A 142 1.69 20.70 -6.42
C HIS A 142 0.46 19.95 -5.90
N TYR A 143 0.17 18.81 -6.53
CA TYR A 143 -1.06 18.04 -6.33
C TYR A 143 -0.73 16.61 -5.91
N THR A 144 -1.29 16.15 -4.79
CA THR A 144 -1.32 14.74 -4.41
C THR A 144 -2.75 14.22 -4.51
N LEU A 145 -3.00 13.26 -5.39
CA LEU A 145 -4.28 12.54 -5.47
C LEU A 145 -4.21 11.31 -4.58
N ALA A 146 -5.00 11.29 -3.51
CA ALA A 146 -5.10 10.18 -2.58
C ALA A 146 -6.37 9.38 -2.85
N LEU A 147 -6.24 8.06 -3.04
CA LEU A 147 -7.35 7.14 -3.26
C LEU A 147 -7.38 6.06 -2.16
N LEU A 148 -8.58 5.73 -1.68
CA LEU A 148 -8.85 4.59 -0.81
C LEU A 148 -9.83 3.66 -1.52
N LEU A 149 -9.39 2.44 -1.83
CA LEU A 149 -10.12 1.51 -2.68
C LEU A 149 -10.84 0.43 -1.86
N SER A 150 -11.99 0.00 -2.38
CA SER A 150 -12.67 -1.25 -2.08
C SER A 150 -13.29 -1.81 -3.38
N PRO A 151 -13.64 -3.11 -3.48
CA PRO A 151 -14.15 -3.65 -4.74
C PRO A 151 -15.45 -2.96 -5.24
N TYR A 152 -16.30 -2.48 -4.31
CA TYR A 152 -17.58 -1.83 -4.59
C TYR A 152 -17.64 -0.33 -4.24
N SER A 153 -16.53 0.29 -3.84
CA SER A 153 -16.48 1.71 -3.46
C SER A 153 -15.06 2.25 -3.60
N PHE A 154 -14.89 3.52 -3.92
CA PHE A 154 -13.64 4.22 -3.70
C PHE A 154 -13.90 5.63 -3.17
N THR A 155 -12.96 6.14 -2.38
CA THR A 155 -12.93 7.55 -2.00
C THR A 155 -11.69 8.17 -2.64
N THR A 156 -11.82 9.38 -3.17
CA THR A 156 -10.71 10.18 -3.67
C THR A 156 -10.66 11.52 -2.94
N THR A 157 -9.46 11.99 -2.61
CA THR A 157 -9.19 13.32 -2.06
C THR A 157 -7.96 13.92 -2.73
N ALA A 158 -7.84 15.25 -2.67
CA ALA A 158 -6.66 15.96 -3.16
C ALA A 158 -6.02 16.73 -2.00
N VAL A 159 -4.70 16.61 -1.86
CA VAL A 159 -3.88 17.56 -1.09
C VAL A 159 -3.21 18.47 -2.11
N VAL A 160 -3.33 19.78 -1.91
CA VAL A 160 -2.79 20.79 -2.82
C VAL A 160 -1.91 21.74 -2.04
N THR A 161 -0.65 21.85 -2.42
CA THR A 161 0.35 22.72 -1.79
C THR A 161 0.77 23.82 -2.74
N VAL A 162 1.19 24.97 -2.21
CA VAL A 162 1.80 26.03 -3.02
C VAL A 162 3.22 25.59 -3.35
N ALA A 163 3.60 25.67 -4.63
CA ALA A 163 4.98 25.40 -5.03
C ALA A 163 5.88 26.52 -4.49
N HIS A 164 6.89 26.16 -3.68
CA HIS A 164 7.90 27.11 -3.25
C HIS A 164 8.92 27.34 -4.38
N LEU A 165 9.03 28.60 -4.80
CA LEU A 165 10.03 29.09 -5.77
C LEU A 165 11.43 29.18 -5.14
#